data_AF-A0A4Q8TMU6-F1
#
_entry.id   AF-A0A4Q8TMU6-F1
#
_cell.length_a   1.000
_cell.length_b   1.000
_cell.length_c   1.000
_cell.angle_alpha   90.00
_cell.angle_beta   90.00
_cell.angle_gamma   90.00
#
_symmetry.space_group_name_H-M   'P 1'
#
loop_
_entity.id
_entity.type
_entity.pdbx_description
1 polymer ?
#
loop_
_entity_poly.entity_id
_entity_poly.type
_entity_poly.pdbx_seq_one_letter_code
_entity_poly.pdbx_strand_id
1 'polypeptide(L)'
;MIEENQRKSKEKIELALQAIQDMLANKERISVPKLMKKTGLSRGFFYKNPTVRDTLNQAVEQQAGMIDPRREILNMAMEKQIELLNQKVAALSRENKELKRKNEKLQKALRKQDLNFIKNL
;
A
#
# COMPACT_ATOMS: atom_id res chain seq x y z
N MET A 1 -6.53 21.45 29.29
CA MET A 1 -6.15 20.09 28.85
C MET A 1 -6.03 19.94 27.33
N ILE A 2 -7.01 20.38 26.52
CA ILE A 2 -6.95 20.22 25.05
C ILE A 2 -5.83 21.06 24.41
N GLU A 3 -5.70 22.34 24.80
CA GLU A 3 -4.66 23.23 24.26
C GLU A 3 -3.24 22.76 24.58
N GLU A 4 -3.01 22.26 25.80
CA GLU A 4 -1.69 21.77 26.21
C GLU A 4 -1.29 20.51 25.43
N ASN A 5 -2.25 19.63 25.15
CA ASN A 5 -2.03 18.45 24.31
C ASN A 5 -1.75 18.82 22.85
N GLN A 6 -2.45 19.81 22.31
CA GLN A 6 -2.17 20.33 20.97
C GLN A 6 -0.77 20.96 20.89
N ARG A 7 -0.37 21.73 21.90
CA ARG A 7 0.97 22.32 21.99
C ARG A 7 2.06 21.25 22.04
N LYS A 8 1.93 20.26 22.93
CA LYS A 8 2.86 19.12 23.01
C LYS A 8 2.91 18.31 21.71
N SER A 9 1.80 18.22 20.99
CA SER A 9 1.76 17.58 19.67
C SER A 9 2.57 18.37 18.64
N LYS A 10 2.38 19.70 18.58
CA LYS A 10 3.13 20.59 17.68
C LYS A 10 4.63 20.55 17.95
N GLU A 11 5.05 20.63 19.21
CA GLU A 11 6.46 20.55 19.62
C GLU A 11 7.12 19.24 19.15
N LYS A 12 6.40 18.10 19.25
CA LYS A 12 6.90 16.81 18.76
C LYS A 12 7.03 16.77 17.23
N ILE A 13 6.12 17.43 16.52
CA ILE A 13 6.18 17.53 15.05
C ILE A 13 7.39 18.36 14.66
N GLU A 14 7.56 19.56 15.24
CA GLU A 14 8.71 20.44 14.98
C GLU A 14 10.04 19.74 15.26
N LEU A 15 10.15 19.05 16.41
CA LEU A 15 11.34 18.27 16.76
C LEU A 15 11.66 17.19 15.70
N ALA A 16 10.64 16.49 15.21
CA ALA A 16 10.84 15.48 14.17
C ALA A 16 11.26 16.08 12.83
N LEU A 17 10.65 17.20 12.43
CA LEU A 17 10.97 17.90 11.18
C LEU A 17 12.40 18.46 11.23
N GLN A 18 12.80 19.07 12.35
CA GLN A 18 14.15 19.58 12.54
C GLN A 18 15.17 18.45 12.45
N ALA A 19 14.94 17.33 13.13
CA ALA A 19 15.85 16.19 13.08
C ALA A 19 16.01 15.61 11.66
N ILE A 20 14.95 15.62 10.85
CA ILE A 20 15.02 15.20 9.44
C ILE A 20 15.87 16.19 8.62
N GLN A 21 15.65 17.49 8.78
CA GLN A 21 16.43 18.53 8.10
C GLN A 21 17.91 18.50 8.51
N ASP A 22 18.20 18.34 9.80
CA ASP A 22 19.57 18.24 10.30
C ASP A 22 20.28 17.03 9.69
N MET A 23 19.61 15.88 9.59
CA MET A 23 20.19 14.70 8.96
C MET A 23 20.42 14.90 7.46
N LEU A 24 19.52 15.59 6.76
CA LEU A 24 19.73 15.97 5.35
C LEU A 24 20.95 16.88 5.19
N ALA A 25 21.02 17.96 5.98
CA ALA A 25 22.10 18.94 5.93
C ALA A 25 23.47 18.31 6.21
N ASN A 26 23.53 17.39 7.18
CA ASN A 26 24.74 16.66 7.53
C ASN A 26 25.06 15.49 6.58
N LYS A 27 24.27 15.28 5.51
CA LYS A 27 24.37 14.12 4.60
C LYS A 27 24.34 12.78 5.36
N GLU A 28 23.71 12.75 6.53
CA GLU A 28 23.58 11.55 7.33
C GLU A 28 22.44 10.69 6.76
N ARG A 29 22.69 9.41 6.48
CA ARG A 29 21.63 8.49 6.02
C ARG A 29 20.43 8.53 6.97
N ILE A 30 19.27 8.91 6.43
CA ILE A 30 18.00 9.03 7.14
C ILE A 30 17.38 7.65 7.28
N SER A 31 16.96 7.35 8.51
CA SER A 31 16.19 6.15 8.82
C SER A 31 15.41 6.36 10.10
N VAL A 32 14.25 5.72 10.21
CA VAL A 32 13.40 5.81 11.41
C VAL A 32 14.16 5.42 12.70
N PRO A 33 14.96 4.33 12.75
CA PRO A 33 15.72 4.00 13.97
C PRO A 33 16.69 5.11 14.41
N LYS A 34 17.32 5.82 13.47
CA LYS A 34 18.22 6.94 13.79
C LYS A 34 17.45 8.16 14.29
N LEU A 35 16.33 8.48 13.64
CA LEU A 35 15.45 9.57 14.07
C LEU A 35 14.90 9.31 15.48
N MET A 36 14.49 8.09 15.78
CA MET A 36 14.07 7.69 17.14
C MET A 36 15.18 7.93 18.17
N LYS A 37 16.44 7.58 17.85
CA LYS A 37 17.58 7.82 18.74
C LYS A 37 17.86 9.31 18.95
N LYS A 38 17.66 10.15 17.92
CA LYS A 38 17.90 11.61 18.00
C LYS A 38 16.79 12.35 18.73
N THR A 39 15.52 11.97 18.53
CA THR A 39 14.37 12.74 19.04
C THR A 39 13.70 12.11 20.26
N GLY A 40 13.98 10.83 20.56
CA GLY A 40 13.28 10.06 21.59
C GLY A 40 11.83 9.73 21.24
N LEU A 41 11.36 10.08 20.03
CA LEU A 41 9.98 9.83 19.60
C LEU A 41 9.79 8.37 19.22
N SER A 42 8.58 7.85 19.46
CA SER A 42 8.26 6.46 19.13
C SER A 42 8.25 6.24 17.62
N ARG A 43 8.53 5.00 17.21
CA ARG A 43 8.41 4.57 15.81
C ARG A 43 7.05 4.89 15.21
N GLY A 44 5.98 4.69 15.99
CA GLY A 44 4.60 4.95 15.55
C GLY A 44 4.34 6.43 15.26
N PHE A 45 5.02 7.35 15.94
CA PHE A 45 4.87 8.79 15.70
C PHE A 45 5.29 9.17 14.27
N PHE A 46 6.43 8.65 13.81
CA PHE A 46 6.95 8.91 12.46
C PHE A 46 6.07 8.35 11.32
N TYR A 47 5.24 7.33 11.59
CA TYR A 47 4.35 6.76 10.57
C TYR A 47 2.91 7.30 10.65
N LYS A 48 2.43 7.67 11.84
CA LYS A 48 1.03 8.07 12.03
C LYS A 48 0.78 9.55 11.78
N ASN A 49 1.78 10.42 11.97
CA ASN A 49 1.63 11.83 11.68
C ASN A 49 1.89 12.09 10.18
N PRO A 50 0.89 12.54 9.39
CA PRO A 50 1.05 12.70 7.94
C PRO A 50 2.17 13.67 7.57
N THR A 51 2.24 14.83 8.23
CA THR A 51 3.28 15.85 7.97
C THR A 51 4.69 15.29 8.16
N VAL A 52 4.92 14.59 9.29
CA VAL A 52 6.22 13.98 9.58
C VAL A 52 6.54 12.87 8.60
N ARG A 53 5.55 12.03 8.27
CA ARG A 53 5.71 10.90 7.33
C ARG A 53 6.06 11.39 5.92
N ASP A 54 5.35 12.39 5.43
CA ASP A 54 5.52 12.89 4.07
C ASP A 54 6.88 13.61 3.93
N THR A 55 7.28 14.38 4.95
CA THR A 55 8.63 14.99 5.02
C THR A 55 9.73 13.93 5.08
N LEU A 56 9.53 12.87 5.87
CA LEU A 56 10.47 11.76 5.97
C LEU A 56 10.63 11.06 4.60
N ASN A 57 9.53 10.77 3.92
CA ASN A 57 9.56 10.14 2.60
C ASN A 57 10.31 11.02 1.59
N GLN A 58 10.00 12.31 1.54
CA GLN A 58 10.69 13.26 0.68
C GLN A 58 12.20 13.32 0.98
N ALA A 59 12.57 13.34 2.26
CA ALA A 59 13.97 13.35 2.67
C ALA A 59 14.71 12.05 2.29
N VAL A 60 14.04 10.90 2.41
CA VAL A 60 14.58 9.61 1.96
C VAL A 60 14.73 9.57 0.44
N GLU A 61 13.76 10.10 -0.31
CA GLU A 61 13.81 10.23 -1.77
C GLU A 61 14.92 11.19 -2.24
N GLN A 62 15.12 12.31 -1.54
CA GLN A 62 16.24 13.22 -1.81
C GLN A 62 17.60 12.54 -1.60
N GLN A 63 17.68 11.59 -0.66
CA GLN A 63 18.86 10.75 -0.45
C GLN A 63 18.92 9.55 -1.41
N ALA A 64 17.89 9.29 -2.22
CA ALA A 64 17.78 8.10 -3.07
C ALA A 64 18.73 8.06 -4.28
N GLY A 65 19.72 8.97 -4.34
CA GLY A 65 20.94 8.80 -5.13
C GLY A 65 21.94 7.80 -4.53
N MET A 66 21.75 7.35 -3.29
CA MET A 66 22.42 6.19 -2.71
C MET A 66 21.53 4.95 -2.87
N ILE A 67 21.81 4.12 -3.88
CA ILE A 67 21.08 2.87 -4.13
C ILE A 67 21.24 1.95 -2.91
N ASP A 68 20.13 1.60 -2.25
CA ASP A 68 20.13 0.56 -1.22
C ASP A 68 20.35 -0.81 -1.90
N PRO A 69 21.38 -1.59 -1.54
CA PRO A 69 21.64 -2.91 -2.14
C PRO A 69 20.47 -3.89 -2.02
N ARG A 70 19.57 -3.68 -1.04
CA ARG A 70 18.38 -4.52 -0.85
C ARG A 70 17.23 -4.15 -1.79
N ARG A 71 17.32 -3.01 -2.48
CA ARG A 71 16.28 -2.51 -3.39
C ARG A 71 16.13 -3.42 -4.61
N GLU A 72 17.23 -3.97 -5.14
CA GLU A 72 17.15 -4.95 -6.23
C GLU A 72 16.42 -6.21 -5.80
N ILE A 73 16.75 -6.76 -4.63
CA ILE A 73 16.09 -7.96 -4.08
C ILE A 73 14.60 -7.71 -3.86
N LEU A 74 14.24 -6.54 -3.32
CA LEU A 74 12.85 -6.14 -3.12
C LEU A 74 12.12 -5.96 -4.46
N ASN A 75 12.76 -5.35 -5.46
CA ASN A 75 12.20 -5.19 -6.80
C ASN A 75 11.94 -6.56 -7.44
N MET A 76 12.91 -7.49 -7.38
CA MET A 76 12.73 -8.86 -7.90
C MET A 76 11.59 -9.60 -7.19
N ALA A 77 11.45 -9.44 -5.87
CA ALA A 77 10.34 -10.04 -5.13
C ALA A 77 8.99 -9.42 -5.54
N MET A 78 8.96 -8.11 -5.77
CA MET A 78 7.76 -7.39 -6.18
C MET A 78 7.36 -7.73 -7.63
N GLU A 79 8.32 -7.89 -8.54
CA GLU A 79 8.10 -8.35 -9.91
C GLU A 79 7.50 -9.77 -9.93
N LYS A 80 8.03 -10.70 -9.14
CA LYS A 80 7.46 -12.05 -9.00
C LYS A 80 6.03 -12.02 -8.44
N GLN A 81 5.76 -11.13 -7.48
CA GLN A 81 4.42 -10.95 -6.92
C GLN A 81 3.44 -10.45 -7.99
N ILE A 82 3.87 -9.47 -8.81
CA ILE A 82 3.07 -8.92 -9.92
C ILE A 82 2.80 -10.00 -10.97
N GLU A 83 3.81 -10.80 -11.33
CA GLU A 83 3.64 -11.90 -12.27
C GLU A 83 2.61 -12.93 -11.77
N LEU A 84 2.71 -13.34 -10.51
CA LEU A 84 1.77 -14.27 -9.89
C LEU A 84 0.35 -13.70 -9.86
N LEU A 85 0.20 -12.41 -9.56
CA LEU A 85 -1.09 -11.72 -9.59
C LEU A 85 -1.68 -11.70 -11.00
N ASN A 86 -0.88 -11.40 -12.02
CA ASN A 86 -1.31 -11.40 -13.42
C ASN A 86 -1.77 -12.79 -13.87
N GLN A 87 -1.05 -13.85 -13.48
CA GLN A 87 -1.47 -15.23 -13.75
C GLN A 87 -2.81 -15.55 -13.09
N LYS A 88 -3.00 -15.14 -11.83
CA LYS A 88 -4.26 -15.35 -11.11
C LYS A 88 -5.43 -14.60 -11.74
N VAL A 89 -5.21 -13.34 -12.15
CA VAL A 89 -6.22 -12.56 -12.88
C VAL A 89 -6.61 -13.25 -14.17
N ALA A 90 -5.63 -13.72 -14.96
CA ALA A 90 -5.90 -14.41 -16.21
C ALA A 90 -6.70 -15.71 -16.01
N ALA A 91 -6.35 -16.50 -14.98
CA ALA A 91 -7.07 -17.73 -14.63
C ALA A 91 -8.53 -17.43 -14.23
N LEU A 92 -8.73 -16.49 -13.31
CA LEU A 92 -10.07 -16.08 -12.85
C LEU A 92 -10.91 -15.50 -14.00
N SER A 93 -10.32 -14.71 -14.90
CA SER A 93 -11.03 -14.20 -16.07
C SER A 93 -11.50 -15.32 -17.00
N ARG A 94 -10.68 -16.36 -17.23
CA ARG A 94 -11.08 -17.54 -18.02
C ARG A 94 -12.21 -18.31 -17.35
N GLU A 95 -12.07 -18.59 -16.06
CA GLU A 95 -13.09 -19.31 -15.30
C GLU A 95 -14.43 -18.58 -15.30
N ASN A 96 -14.42 -17.26 -15.05
CA ASN A 96 -15.61 -16.44 -15.05
C ASN A 96 -16.31 -16.43 -16.43
N LYS A 97 -15.54 -16.41 -17.52
CA LYS A 97 -16.08 -16.51 -18.89
C LYS A 97 -16.78 -17.86 -19.12
N GLU A 98 -16.20 -18.96 -18.68
CA GLU A 98 -16.79 -20.29 -18.79
C GLU A 98 -18.03 -20.45 -17.92
N LEU A 99 -18.02 -19.95 -16.70
CA LEU A 99 -19.17 -19.94 -15.81
C LEU A 99 -20.33 -19.15 -16.40
N LYS A 100 -20.07 -17.97 -16.98
CA LYS A 100 -21.11 -17.18 -17.67
C LYS A 100 -21.74 -17.96 -18.83
N ARG A 101 -20.93 -18.63 -19.66
CA ARG A 101 -21.41 -19.47 -20.76
C ARG A 101 -22.28 -20.63 -20.28
N LYS A 102 -21.86 -21.32 -19.21
CA LYS A 102 -22.64 -22.41 -18.61
C LYS A 102 -23.97 -21.89 -18.06
N ASN A 103 -23.94 -20.75 -17.37
CA ASN A 103 -25.13 -20.14 -16.80
C ASN A 103 -26.15 -19.75 -17.90
N GLU A 104 -25.68 -19.12 -19.00
CA GLU A 104 -26.54 -18.81 -20.14
C GLU A 104 -27.19 -20.05 -20.76
N LYS A 105 -26.43 -21.15 -20.90
CA LYS A 105 -26.97 -22.42 -21.43
C LYS A 105 -28.04 -23.00 -20.51
N LEU A 106 -27.79 -23.04 -19.20
CA LEU A 106 -28.75 -23.53 -18.21
C LEU A 106 -30.02 -22.69 -18.20
N GLN A 107 -29.91 -21.35 -18.22
CA GLN A 107 -31.07 -20.47 -18.31
C GLN A 107 -31.88 -20.69 -19.59
N LYS A 108 -31.22 -20.94 -20.73
CA LYS A 108 -31.93 -21.27 -21.99
C LYS A 108 -32.66 -22.62 -21.89
N ALA A 109 -32.06 -23.61 -21.23
CA ALA A 109 -32.69 -24.93 -21.04
C ALA A 109 -33.92 -24.84 -20.13
N LEU A 110 -33.80 -24.13 -18.99
CA LEU A 110 -34.92 -23.84 -18.08
C LEU A 110 -36.09 -23.17 -18.82
N ARG A 111 -35.83 -22.08 -19.56
CA ARG A 111 -36.88 -21.40 -20.34
C ARG A 111 -37.58 -22.31 -21.33
N LYS A 112 -36.85 -23.22 -22.00
CA LYS A 112 -37.46 -24.19 -22.93
C LYS A 112 -38.33 -25.21 -22.20
N GLN A 113 -37.91 -25.67 -21.02
CA GLN A 113 -38.68 -26.58 -20.19
C GLN A 113 -39.98 -25.92 -19.70
N ASP A 114 -39.89 -24.67 -19.23
CA ASP A 114 -41.06 -23.89 -18.80
C ASP A 114 -42.07 -23.69 -19.96
N LEU A 115 -41.58 -23.34 -21.15
CA LEU A 115 -42.40 -23.20 -22.36
C LEU A 115 -43.10 -24.50 -22.77
N ASN A 116 -42.39 -25.64 -22.67
CA ASN A 116 -42.97 -26.95 -22.98
C ASN A 116 -44.02 -27.37 -21.96
N PHE A 117 -43.82 -27.04 -20.67
CA PHE A 117 -44.80 -27.29 -19.62
C PHE A 117 -46.09 -26.49 -19.87
N ILE A 118 -45.98 -25.21 -20.21
CA ILE A 118 -47.14 -24.33 -20.51
C ILE A 118 -47.91 -24.80 -21.75
N LYS A 119 -47.23 -25.34 -22.79
CA LYS A 119 -47.88 -25.85 -24.00
C LYS A 119 -48.61 -27.18 -23.81
N ASN A 120 -48.26 -27.92 -22.77
CA ASN A 120 -48.84 -29.23 -22.45
C ASN A 120 -49.93 -29.15 -21.35
N LEU A 121 -50.27 -27.94 -20.92
CA LEU A 121 -51.44 -27.60 -20.10
C LEU A 121 -52.63 -27.26 -21.01
#